data_AF-A0A2T3BE39-F1
#
_entry.id   AF-A0A2T3BE39-F1
#
_cell.length_a   1.000
_cell.length_b   1.000
_cell.length_c   1.000
_cell.angle_alpha   90.00
_cell.angle_beta   90.00
_cell.angle_gamma   90.00
#
_symmetry.space_group_name_H-M   'P 1'
#
loop_
_entity.id
_entity.type
_entity.pdbx_description
1 polymer ?
#
loop_
_entity_poly.entity_id
_entity_poly.type
_entity_poly.pdbx_seq_one_letter_code
_entity_poly.pdbx_strand_id
1 'polypeptide(L)'
;MLSLEFTPKCVCWIHKRGASLPLLALCSAPLEVLITILYWGLVAIDRRLVVPPEVEISLYADVGFHAMPAILLTIDLLFLSPPWTLHALPAMGLSSVLAVLYWVWVEHCYKYNGFYPYPLFEQLNMNQRAAVFAAAALTMTISTGMLQWLYGRVNGLKGAQKKSTPSNIKGE
;
A
#
# COMPACT_ATOMS: atom_id res chain seq x y z
N MET A 1 20.51 1.21 19.22
CA MET A 1 19.70 2.42 19.45
C MET A 1 20.42 3.55 18.72
N LEU A 2 20.04 3.84 17.48
CA LEU A 2 20.69 4.91 16.70
C LEU A 2 20.39 6.23 17.42
N SER A 3 21.45 6.92 17.85
CA SER A 3 21.33 8.22 18.50
C SER A 3 20.73 9.22 17.50
N LEU A 4 19.75 10.01 17.94
CA LEU A 4 19.03 11.02 17.14
C LEU A 4 19.95 12.10 16.53
N GLU A 5 21.24 12.10 16.85
CA GLU A 5 22.23 13.08 16.38
C GLU A 5 22.55 12.99 14.89
N PHE A 6 22.23 11.87 14.22
CA PHE A 6 22.50 11.69 12.79
C PHE A 6 21.24 11.75 11.92
N THR A 7 20.25 12.55 12.31
CA THR A 7 19.15 12.89 11.39
C THR A 7 19.46 14.23 10.72
N PRO A 8 19.64 14.27 9.38
CA PRO A 8 19.95 15.51 8.68
C PRO A 8 18.81 16.52 8.89
N LYS A 9 19.15 17.80 9.13
CA LYS A 9 18.22 18.86 9.56
C LYS A 9 17.01 19.06 8.65
N CYS A 10 17.07 18.64 7.39
CA CYS A 10 15.95 18.64 6.45
C CYS A 10 14.83 17.63 6.82
N VAL A 11 15.15 16.50 7.46
CA VAL A 11 14.18 15.50 7.95
C VAL A 11 13.43 16.01 9.19
N CYS A 12 14.10 16.79 10.04
CA CYS A 12 13.50 17.39 11.24
C CYS A 12 12.39 18.42 10.93
N TRP A 13 12.44 19.07 9.76
CA TRP A 13 11.45 20.07 9.36
C TRP A 13 10.10 19.42 9.00
N ILE A 14 10.13 18.28 8.33
CA ILE A 14 8.94 17.45 8.01
C ILE A 14 8.31 16.88 9.29
N HIS A 15 9.14 16.49 10.26
CA HIS A 15 8.69 15.95 11.54
C HIS A 15 7.98 17.01 12.42
N LYS A 16 8.36 18.30 12.34
CA LYS A 16 7.74 19.38 13.13
C LYS A 16 6.36 19.84 12.65
N ARG A 17 5.95 19.52 11.40
CA ARG A 17 4.63 19.93 10.83
C ARG A 17 3.59 18.81 10.76
N GLY A 18 3.89 17.61 11.28
CA GLY A 18 2.89 16.61 11.67
C GLY A 18 2.07 15.90 10.58
N ALA A 19 2.08 16.30 9.31
CA ALA A 19 1.23 15.65 8.31
C ALA A 19 1.74 15.86 6.88
N SER A 20 2.29 14.80 6.26
CA SER A 20 2.18 14.53 4.80
C SER A 20 3.04 13.34 4.38
N LEU A 21 4.34 13.29 4.74
CA LEU A 21 5.23 12.19 4.33
C LEU A 21 4.92 10.81 4.95
N PRO A 22 4.54 10.69 6.25
CA PRO A 22 4.28 9.37 6.84
C PRO A 22 3.10 8.67 6.16
N LEU A 23 2.06 9.43 5.80
CA LEU A 23 0.85 8.86 5.23
C LEU A 23 1.09 8.33 3.82
N LEU A 24 1.90 9.01 3.01
CA LEU A 24 2.22 8.55 1.66
C LEU A 24 2.92 7.19 1.70
N ALA A 25 3.97 7.03 2.50
CA ALA A 25 4.69 5.76 2.64
C ALA A 25 3.80 4.65 3.25
N LEU A 26 2.99 4.99 4.25
CA LEU A 26 2.07 4.05 4.91
C LEU A 26 0.91 3.60 4.01
N CYS A 27 0.56 4.38 2.98
CA CYS A 27 -0.45 4.02 1.99
C CYS A 27 0.16 3.32 0.76
N SER A 28 1.33 3.77 0.30
CA SER A 28 1.97 3.27 -0.92
C SER A 28 2.60 1.89 -0.72
N ALA A 29 3.29 1.63 0.39
CA ALA A 29 3.96 0.34 0.60
C ALA A 29 2.96 -0.85 0.59
N PRO A 30 1.82 -0.81 1.33
CA PRO A 30 0.83 -1.88 1.24
C PRO A 30 0.15 -1.98 -0.14
N LEU A 31 -0.01 -0.86 -0.85
CA LEU A 31 -0.59 -0.84 -2.18
C LEU A 31 0.34 -1.48 -3.22
N GLU A 32 1.64 -1.18 -3.19
CA GLU A 32 2.60 -1.83 -4.09
C GLU A 32 2.75 -3.32 -3.77
N VAL A 33 2.73 -3.71 -2.48
CA VAL A 33 2.69 -5.14 -2.09
C VAL A 33 1.44 -5.83 -2.64
N LEU A 34 0.27 -5.18 -2.60
CA LEU A 34 -0.94 -5.68 -3.24
C LEU A 34 -0.72 -5.88 -4.74
N ILE A 35 -0.18 -4.88 -5.44
CA ILE A 35 0.08 -4.96 -6.89
C ILE A 35 1.00 -6.14 -7.21
N THR A 36 2.09 -6.31 -6.47
CA THR A 36 3.01 -7.46 -6.62
C THR A 36 2.29 -8.80 -6.44
N ILE A 37 1.48 -8.94 -5.39
CA ILE A 37 0.76 -10.18 -5.09
C ILE A 37 -0.27 -10.48 -6.18
N LEU A 38 -1.06 -9.48 -6.59
CA LEU A 38 -2.08 -9.67 -7.62
C LEU A 38 -1.46 -10.01 -8.97
N TYR A 39 -0.42 -9.27 -9.38
CA TYR A 39 0.25 -9.49 -10.66
C TYR A 39 0.83 -10.90 -10.74
N TRP A 40 1.75 -11.25 -9.83
CA TRP A 40 2.42 -12.56 -9.88
C TRP A 40 1.48 -13.72 -9.53
N GLY A 41 0.46 -13.48 -8.70
CA GLY A 41 -0.59 -14.47 -8.42
C GLY A 41 -1.43 -14.81 -9.65
N LEU A 42 -1.81 -13.81 -10.45
CA LEU A 42 -2.53 -14.02 -11.70
C LEU A 42 -1.62 -14.62 -12.78
N VAL A 43 -0.37 -14.13 -12.91
CA VAL A 43 0.61 -14.66 -13.86
C VAL A 43 0.94 -16.14 -13.60
N ALA A 44 1.00 -16.55 -12.32
CA ALA A 44 1.21 -17.94 -11.94
C ALA A 44 0.06 -18.88 -12.35
N ILE A 45 -1.15 -18.33 -12.52
CA ILE A 45 -2.32 -19.08 -13.01
C ILE A 45 -2.33 -19.06 -14.54
N ASP A 46 -2.40 -17.87 -15.12
CA ASP A 46 -2.33 -17.63 -16.57
C ASP A 46 -1.97 -16.16 -16.83
N ARG A 47 -0.77 -15.93 -17.40
CA ARG A 47 -0.27 -14.60 -17.77
C ARG A 47 -1.27 -13.81 -18.63
N ARG A 48 -2.05 -14.49 -19.48
CA ARG A 48 -3.01 -13.86 -20.40
C ARG A 48 -4.16 -13.15 -19.70
N LEU A 49 -4.35 -13.40 -18.40
CA LEU A 49 -5.33 -12.69 -17.58
C LEU A 49 -4.95 -11.22 -17.36
N VAL A 50 -3.65 -10.90 -17.38
CA VAL A 50 -3.14 -9.57 -17.05
C VAL A 50 -2.46 -8.91 -18.24
N VAL A 51 -1.70 -9.69 -19.02
CA VAL A 51 -0.93 -9.17 -20.16
C VAL A 51 -1.47 -9.77 -21.45
N PRO A 52 -1.92 -8.95 -22.42
CA PRO A 52 -2.32 -9.44 -23.73
C PRO A 52 -1.21 -10.26 -24.41
N PRO A 53 -1.54 -11.30 -25.18
CA PRO A 53 -0.54 -12.18 -25.79
C PRO A 53 0.37 -11.46 -26.80
N GLU A 54 -0.06 -10.32 -27.33
CA GLU A 54 0.71 -9.48 -28.26
C GLU A 54 1.81 -8.67 -27.55
N VAL A 55 1.76 -8.58 -26.21
CA VAL A 55 2.70 -7.79 -25.41
C VAL A 55 3.75 -8.70 -24.76
N GLU A 56 4.97 -8.59 -25.27
CA GLU A 56 6.15 -9.18 -24.66
C GLU A 56 6.80 -8.18 -23.68
N ILE A 57 7.06 -8.65 -22.46
CA ILE A 57 7.73 -7.87 -21.41
C ILE A 57 9.01 -8.61 -21.05
N SER A 58 10.14 -7.92 -21.10
CA SER A 58 11.41 -8.51 -20.66
C SER A 58 11.36 -8.77 -19.16
N LEU A 59 12.06 -9.81 -18.69
CA LEU A 59 12.08 -10.16 -17.26
C LEU A 59 12.51 -8.97 -16.37
N TYR A 60 13.47 -8.16 -16.84
CA TYR A 60 13.94 -6.99 -16.11
C TYR A 60 12.85 -5.91 -16.00
N ALA A 61 12.13 -5.64 -17.09
CA ALA A 61 11.02 -4.70 -17.07
C ALA A 61 9.88 -5.23 -16.17
N ASP A 62 9.61 -6.53 -16.24
CA ASP A 62 8.54 -7.15 -15.46
C ASP A 62 8.80 -7.04 -13.94
N VAL A 63 10.00 -7.44 -13.50
CA VAL A 63 10.45 -7.27 -12.11
C VAL A 63 10.48 -5.79 -11.72
N GLY A 64 10.93 -4.93 -12.63
CA GLY A 64 11.01 -3.48 -12.44
C GLY A 64 9.65 -2.83 -12.19
N PHE A 65 8.61 -3.25 -12.90
CA PHE A 65 7.27 -2.68 -12.77
C PHE A 65 6.47 -3.33 -11.63
N HIS A 66 6.64 -4.63 -11.40
CA HIS A 66 5.73 -5.36 -10.52
C HIS A 66 6.33 -5.83 -9.19
N ALA A 67 7.66 -5.79 -9.02
CA ALA A 67 8.31 -6.22 -7.77
C ALA A 67 9.16 -5.11 -7.12
N MET A 68 9.93 -4.36 -7.92
CA MET A 68 10.83 -3.32 -7.38
C MET A 68 10.12 -2.24 -6.55
N PRO A 69 8.93 -1.72 -6.93
CA PRO A 69 8.23 -0.73 -6.11
C PRO A 69 7.91 -1.24 -4.70
N ALA A 70 7.37 -2.46 -4.60
CA ALA A 70 7.06 -3.09 -3.32
C ALA A 70 8.31 -3.34 -2.47
N ILE A 71 9.41 -3.80 -3.08
CA ILE A 71 10.68 -4.03 -2.40
C ILE A 71 11.24 -2.73 -1.82
N LEU A 72 11.36 -1.70 -2.67
CA LEU A 72 11.97 -0.43 -2.27
C LEU A 72 11.14 0.29 -1.21
N LEU A 73 9.81 0.33 -1.37
CA LEU A 73 8.93 0.94 -0.37
C LEU A 73 8.85 0.14 0.92
N THR A 74 8.97 -1.19 0.87
CA THR A 74 9.05 -2.01 2.10
C THR A 74 10.37 -1.73 2.84
N ILE A 75 11.50 -1.60 2.13
CA ILE A 75 12.78 -1.22 2.74
C ILE A 75 12.68 0.19 3.35
N ASP A 76 12.17 1.16 2.60
CA ASP A 76 11.96 2.53 3.10
C ASP A 76 11.06 2.52 4.34
N LEU A 77 9.95 1.80 4.30
CA LEU A 77 9.03 1.66 5.43
C LEU A 77 9.73 1.05 6.65
N LEU A 78 10.48 -0.04 6.50
CA LEU A 78 11.06 -0.75 7.63
C LEU A 78 12.24 -0.02 8.27
N PHE A 79 13.02 0.73 7.50
CA PHE A 79 14.31 1.25 7.97
C PHE A 79 14.42 2.78 7.96
N LEU A 80 13.64 3.48 7.12
CA LEU A 80 13.80 4.91 6.88
C LEU A 80 12.57 5.73 7.31
N SER A 81 11.40 5.10 7.38
CA SER A 81 10.13 5.73 7.71
C SER A 81 9.92 5.93 9.22
N PRO A 82 9.20 6.99 9.62
CA PRO A 82 8.82 7.23 11.01
C PRO A 82 7.89 6.13 11.55
N PRO A 83 7.65 6.09 12.87
CA PRO A 83 6.79 5.09 13.51
C PRO A 83 5.44 4.94 12.83
N TRP A 84 5.00 3.68 12.70
CA TRP A 84 3.71 3.33 12.12
C TRP A 84 2.54 4.00 12.86
N THR A 85 1.69 4.73 12.13
CA THR A 85 0.54 5.47 12.70
C THR A 85 -0.83 5.00 12.22
N LEU A 86 -0.93 4.15 11.19
CA LEU A 86 -2.21 3.68 10.67
C LEU A 86 -2.80 2.57 11.54
N HIS A 87 -3.98 2.81 12.10
CA HIS A 87 -4.73 1.78 12.82
C HIS A 87 -5.55 0.91 11.86
N ALA A 88 -5.93 -0.30 12.30
CA ALA A 88 -6.60 -1.30 11.46
C ALA A 88 -7.88 -0.79 10.78
N LEU A 89 -8.76 -0.08 11.50
CA LEU A 89 -10.02 0.41 10.94
C LEU A 89 -9.81 1.49 9.85
N PRO A 90 -8.97 2.53 10.06
CA PRO A 90 -8.55 3.42 8.98
C PRO A 90 -7.90 2.70 7.78
N ALA A 91 -7.09 1.67 8.02
CA ALA A 91 -6.46 0.89 6.94
C ALA A 91 -7.49 0.14 6.09
N MET A 92 -8.48 -0.51 6.72
CA MET A 92 -9.60 -1.17 6.03
C MET A 92 -10.46 -0.17 5.24
N GLY A 93 -10.72 0.99 5.84
CA GLY A 93 -11.46 2.07 5.16
C GLY A 93 -10.72 2.55 3.92
N LEU A 94 -9.41 2.79 4.05
CA LEU A 94 -8.55 3.20 2.94
C LEU A 94 -8.54 2.17 1.80
N SER A 95 -8.31 0.89 2.10
CA SER A 95 -8.28 -0.17 1.07
C SER A 95 -9.62 -0.29 0.34
N SER A 96 -10.73 -0.17 1.07
CA SER A 96 -12.07 -0.24 0.49
C SER A 96 -12.35 0.95 -0.42
N VAL A 97 -12.00 2.17 0.02
CA VAL A 97 -12.14 3.38 -0.79
C VAL A 97 -11.31 3.29 -2.06
N LEU A 98 -10.04 2.89 -1.97
CA LEU A 98 -9.17 2.74 -3.15
C LEU A 98 -9.71 1.69 -4.13
N ALA A 99 -10.19 0.54 -3.63
CA ALA A 99 -10.76 -0.50 -4.48
C ALA A 99 -12.02 -0.01 -5.22
N VAL A 100 -12.94 0.67 -4.53
CA VAL A 100 -14.16 1.22 -5.15
C VAL A 100 -13.82 2.32 -6.15
N LEU A 101 -12.94 3.25 -5.80
CA LEU A 101 -12.51 4.32 -6.71
C LEU A 101 -11.87 3.76 -7.97
N TYR A 102 -10.97 2.78 -7.83
CA TYR A 102 -10.33 2.15 -8.97
C TYR A 102 -11.34 1.37 -9.83
N TRP A 103 -12.29 0.66 -9.22
CA TRP A 103 -13.35 0.00 -9.98
C TRP A 103 -14.19 1.00 -10.78
N VAL A 104 -14.69 2.06 -10.14
CA VAL A 104 -15.46 3.11 -10.84
C VAL A 104 -14.66 3.70 -12.01
N TRP A 105 -13.36 3.92 -11.80
CA TRP A 105 -12.47 4.40 -12.85
C TRP A 105 -12.33 3.41 -14.01
N VAL A 106 -12.12 2.13 -13.73
CA VAL A 106 -12.02 1.07 -14.74
C VAL A 106 -13.30 0.96 -15.59
N GLU A 107 -14.48 0.98 -14.95
CA GLU A 107 -15.76 0.95 -15.68
C GLU A 107 -15.99 2.24 -16.45
N HIS A 108 -15.50 3.38 -15.97
CA HIS A 108 -15.53 4.64 -16.72
C HIS A 108 -14.66 4.53 -17.97
N CYS A 109 -13.41 4.08 -17.86
CA CYS A 109 -12.52 3.89 -19.00
C CYS A 109 -13.10 2.92 -20.03
N TYR A 110 -13.74 1.83 -19.60
CA TYR A 110 -14.38 0.88 -20.52
C TYR A 110 -15.43 1.53 -21.41
N LYS A 111 -16.22 2.49 -20.88
CA LYS A 111 -17.24 3.21 -21.66
C LYS A 111 -16.65 4.03 -22.83
N TYR A 112 -15.40 4.47 -22.72
CA TYR A 112 -14.73 5.25 -23.76
C TYR A 112 -13.84 4.40 -24.66
N ASN A 113 -13.15 3.41 -24.07
CA ASN A 113 -12.14 2.62 -24.76
C ASN A 113 -12.75 1.40 -25.47
N GLY A 114 -13.85 0.85 -24.95
CA GLY A 114 -14.46 -0.39 -25.42
C GLY A 114 -13.72 -1.67 -24.99
N PHE A 115 -12.65 -1.56 -24.20
CA PHE A 115 -11.89 -2.68 -23.64
C PHE A 115 -11.45 -2.38 -22.20
N TYR A 116 -11.23 -3.44 -21.40
CA TYR A 116 -10.73 -3.30 -20.03
C TYR A 116 -9.19 -3.25 -20.00
N PRO A 117 -8.57 -2.61 -18.98
CA PRO A 117 -7.11 -2.53 -18.88
C PRO A 117 -6.44 -3.91 -18.72
N TYR A 118 -7.18 -4.90 -18.22
CA TYR A 118 -6.72 -6.28 -18.08
C TYR A 118 -7.72 -7.23 -18.74
N PRO A 119 -7.26 -8.20 -19.57
CA PRO A 119 -8.14 -9.16 -20.23
C PRO A 119 -9.03 -9.96 -19.27
N LEU A 120 -8.59 -10.17 -18.01
CA LEU A 120 -9.38 -10.79 -16.96
C LEU A 120 -10.78 -10.19 -16.85
N PHE A 121 -10.93 -8.87 -16.88
CA PHE A 121 -12.22 -8.23 -16.63
C PHE A 121 -13.22 -8.45 -17.76
N GLU A 122 -12.78 -8.71 -18.99
CA GLU A 122 -13.69 -9.07 -20.09
C GLU A 122 -14.34 -10.43 -19.90
N GLN A 123 -13.66 -11.34 -19.19
CA GLN A 123 -14.14 -12.69 -18.92
C GLN A 123 -15.09 -12.77 -17.73
N LEU A 124 -15.15 -11.73 -16.90
CA LEU A 124 -15.91 -11.71 -15.66
C LEU A 124 -17.21 -10.92 -15.81
N ASN A 125 -18.28 -11.44 -15.22
CA ASN A 125 -19.51 -10.66 -15.00
C ASN A 125 -19.36 -9.70 -13.82
N MET A 126 -20.34 -8.81 -13.64
CA MET A 126 -20.32 -7.76 -12.60
C MET A 126 -20.07 -8.31 -11.18
N ASN A 127 -20.73 -9.41 -10.80
CA ASN A 127 -20.61 -9.99 -9.47
C ASN A 127 -19.21 -10.60 -9.25
N GLN A 128 -18.63 -11.21 -10.28
CA GLN A 128 -17.28 -11.74 -10.22
C GLN A 128 -16.23 -10.62 -10.14
N ARG A 129 -16.41 -9.52 -10.88
CA ARG A 129 -15.56 -8.33 -10.74
C ARG A 129 -15.65 -7.77 -9.32
N ALA A 130 -16.86 -7.67 -8.77
CA ALA A 130 -17.08 -7.26 -7.38
C ALA A 130 -16.26 -8.11 -6.40
N ALA A 131 -16.28 -9.43 -6.59
CA ALA A 131 -15.52 -10.37 -5.77
C ALA A 131 -14.00 -10.15 -5.90
N VAL A 132 -13.48 -9.88 -7.12
CA VAL A 132 -12.07 -9.57 -7.34
C VAL A 132 -11.67 -8.29 -6.60
N PHE A 133 -12.45 -7.21 -6.71
CA PHE A 133 -12.16 -5.96 -5.99
C PHE A 133 -12.26 -6.10 -4.47
N ALA A 134 -13.22 -6.89 -3.97
CA ALA A 134 -13.33 -7.20 -2.55
C ALA A 134 -12.12 -8.02 -2.05
N ALA A 135 -11.69 -9.03 -2.82
CA ALA A 135 -10.50 -9.81 -2.53
C ALA A 135 -9.22 -8.96 -2.55
N ALA A 136 -9.11 -8.00 -3.47
CA ALA A 136 -8.01 -7.05 -3.51
C ALA A 136 -7.99 -6.13 -2.26
N ALA A 137 -9.15 -5.59 -1.86
CA ALA A 137 -9.25 -4.77 -0.64
C ALA A 137 -8.87 -5.57 0.63
N LEU A 138 -9.29 -6.84 0.71
CA LEU A 138 -8.91 -7.74 1.79
C LEU A 138 -7.41 -8.04 1.78
N THR A 139 -6.83 -8.34 0.63
CA THR A 139 -5.40 -8.62 0.46
C THR A 139 -4.57 -7.41 0.88
N MET A 140 -5.00 -6.19 0.52
CA MET A 140 -4.34 -4.95 0.95
C MET A 140 -4.43 -4.75 2.47
N THR A 141 -5.58 -5.02 3.08
CA THR A 141 -5.77 -4.96 4.53
C THR A 141 -4.81 -5.91 5.25
N ILE A 142 -4.73 -7.16 4.79
CA ILE A 142 -3.84 -8.18 5.35
C ILE A 142 -2.37 -7.73 5.18
N SER A 143 -2.00 -7.28 3.99
CA SER A 143 -0.64 -6.80 3.70
C SER A 143 -0.25 -5.62 4.60
N THR A 144 -1.19 -4.70 4.85
CA THR A 144 -1.00 -3.58 5.77
C THR A 144 -0.71 -4.06 7.21
N GLY A 145 -1.49 -5.03 7.70
CA GLY A 145 -1.27 -5.63 9.02
C GLY A 145 0.05 -6.41 9.13
N MET A 146 0.42 -7.14 8.06
CA MET A 146 1.71 -7.85 8.00
C MET A 146 2.90 -6.88 8.00
N LEU A 147 2.82 -5.80 7.24
CA LEU A 147 3.84 -4.74 7.23
C LEU A 147 3.96 -4.04 8.58
N GLN A 148 2.83 -3.74 9.24
CA GLN A 148 2.83 -3.20 10.61
C GLN A 148 3.51 -4.16 11.59
N TRP A 149 3.21 -5.46 11.51
CA TRP A 149 3.83 -6.47 12.34
C TRP A 149 5.34 -6.57 12.08
N LEU A 150 5.76 -6.62 10.82
CA LEU A 150 7.18 -6.63 10.42
C LEU A 150 7.91 -5.38 10.93
N TYR A 151 7.33 -4.19 10.75
CA TYR A 151 7.87 -2.94 11.26
C TYR A 151 8.10 -3.02 12.76
N GLY A 152 7.12 -3.54 13.51
CA GLY A 152 7.22 -3.72 14.95
C GLY A 152 8.29 -4.71 15.39
N ARG A 153 8.53 -5.76 14.61
CA ARG A 153 9.61 -6.74 14.84
C ARG A 153 10.99 -6.15 14.58
N VAL A 154 11.15 -5.35 13.54
CA VAL A 154 12.43 -4.75 13.14
C VAL A 154 12.82 -3.59 14.06
N ASN A 155 11.87 -2.71 14.37
CA ASN A 155 12.16 -1.47 15.12
C ASN A 155 11.95 -1.58 16.63
N GLY A 156 11.32 -2.67 17.11
CA GLY A 156 10.94 -2.85 18.50
C GLY A 156 9.83 -1.88 18.91
N LEU A 157 8.59 -2.37 19.04
CA LEU A 157 7.45 -1.53 19.44
C LEU A 157 7.62 -0.95 20.85
N LYS A 158 8.26 0.22 20.96
CA LYS A 158 8.14 1.13 22.12
C LYS A 158 7.13 2.27 21.87
N GLY A 159 6.49 2.32 20.70
CA GLY A 159 5.77 3.49 20.20
C GLY A 159 4.24 3.51 20.35
N ALA A 160 3.62 2.56 21.07
CA ALA A 160 2.16 2.55 21.27
C ALA A 160 1.71 2.83 22.71
N GLN A 161 2.63 3.18 23.62
CA GLN A 161 2.30 3.44 25.02
C GLN A 161 2.66 4.86 25.45
N LYS A 162 1.63 5.54 25.95
CA LYS A 162 1.61 6.83 26.65
C LYS A 162 1.55 8.09 25.77
N LYS A 163 0.35 8.35 25.26
CA LYS A 163 -0.15 9.73 25.14
C LYS A 163 0.00 10.35 26.54
N SER A 164 1.00 11.22 26.74
CA SER A 164 1.08 12.01 27.96
C SER A 164 -0.14 12.93 27.95
N THR A 165 -1.13 12.61 28.79
CA THR A 165 -2.18 13.54 29.15
C THR A 165 -1.48 14.84 29.55
N PRO A 166 -1.72 15.99 28.88
CA PRO A 166 -1.17 17.25 29.35
C PRO A 166 -1.71 17.44 30.76
N SER A 167 -0.80 17.48 31.74
CA SER A 167 -1.11 17.81 33.11
C SER A 167 -1.82 19.15 33.10
N ASN A 168 -3.08 19.15 33.53
CA ASN A 168 -3.86 20.35 33.78
C ASN A 168 -3.11 21.16 34.85
N ILE A 169 -2.38 22.20 34.44
CA ILE A 169 -1.82 23.19 35.36
C ILE A 169 -3.01 24.02 35.82
N LYS A 170 -3.70 23.54 36.86
CA LYS A 170 -4.56 24.38 37.66
C LYS A 170 -3.64 25.08 38.66
N GLY A 171 -3.07 26.20 38.23
CA GLY A 171 -2.47 27.19 39.12
C GLY A 171 -3.59 28.00 39.75
N GLU A 172 -3.53 28.08 41.07
CA GLU A 172 -4.10 29.03 42.04
C GLU A 172 -4.98 30.18 41.52
#